data_AF-A0A2V1YLG1-F1
#
_entry.id   AF-A0A2V1YLG1-F1
#
_cell.length_a   1.000
_cell.length_b   1.000
_cell.length_c   1.000
_cell.angle_alpha   90.00
_cell.angle_beta   90.00
_cell.angle_gamma   90.00
#
_symmetry.space_group_name_H-M   'P 1'
#
loop_
_entity.id
_entity.type
_entity.pdbx_description
1 polymer ?
#
loop_
_entity_poly.entity_id
_entity_poly.type
_entity_poly.pdbx_seq_one_letter_code
_entity_poly.pdbx_strand_id
1 'polypeptide(L)' 'MKKIISLFLIVVLSLLSLYAIADIIGSIYLVARYEEFTLSSSGLIAGKILFTAVCLAFVFILIKIARRKPVN' A
#
# COMPACT_ATOMS: atom_id res chain seq x y z
N MET A 1 25.17 -3.68 -2.99
CA MET A 1 24.24 -4.27 -1.99
C MET A 1 23.09 -3.34 -1.62
N LYS A 2 23.35 -2.12 -1.08
CA LYS A 2 22.28 -1.17 -0.69
C LYS A 2 21.27 -0.85 -1.81
N LYS A 3 21.74 -0.61 -3.04
CA LYS A 3 20.86 -0.40 -4.21
C LYS A 3 19.96 -1.60 -4.55
N ILE A 4 20.48 -2.82 -4.45
CA ILE A 4 19.74 -4.06 -4.75
C ILE A 4 18.66 -4.28 -3.68
N ILE A 5 19.00 -4.07 -2.41
CA ILE A 5 18.06 -4.15 -1.28
C ILE A 5 16.94 -3.10 -1.42
N SER A 6 17.29 -1.85 -1.77
CA SER A 6 16.27 -0.81 -2.01
C SER A 6 15.38 -1.15 -3.22
N LEU A 7 15.94 -1.69 -4.30
CA LEU A 7 15.17 -2.11 -5.46
C LEU A 7 14.20 -3.24 -5.09
N PHE A 8 14.68 -4.26 -4.38
CA PHE A 8 13.86 -5.36 -3.89
C PHE A 8 12.72 -4.85 -3.00
N LEU A 9 13.03 -3.95 -2.06
CA LEU A 9 12.04 -3.36 -1.17
C LEU A 9 10.98 -2.56 -1.94
N ILE A 10 11.37 -1.79 -2.97
CA ILE A 10 10.42 -1.07 -3.83
C ILE A 10 9.47 -2.05 -4.54
N VAL A 11 10.01 -3.15 -5.10
CA VAL A 11 9.19 -4.15 -5.79
C VAL A 11 8.20 -4.81 -4.84
N VAL A 12 8.68 -5.25 -3.66
CA VAL A 12 7.83 -5.89 -2.64
C VAL A 12 6.74 -4.93 -2.15
N LEU A 13 7.07 -3.69 -1.80
CA LEU A 13 6.07 -2.72 -1.37
C LEU A 13 5.07 -2.37 -2.48
N SER A 14 5.51 -2.35 -3.74
CA SER A 14 4.63 -2.07 -4.87
C SER A 14 3.63 -3.20 -5.07
N LEU A 15 4.08 -4.46 -5.02
CA LEU A 15 3.19 -5.63 -5.06
C LEU A 15 2.22 -5.66 -3.88
N LEU A 16 2.71 -5.34 -2.67
CA LEU A 16 1.90 -5.26 -1.46
C LEU A 16 0.82 -4.19 -1.58
N SER A 17 1.15 -3.02 -2.12
CA SER A 17 0.20 -1.93 -2.36
C SER A 17 -0.86 -2.34 -3.38
N LEU A 18 -0.48 -3.06 -4.43
CA LEU A 18 -1.40 -3.53 -5.47
C LEU A 18 -2.38 -4.58 -4.93
N TYR A 19 -1.87 -5.51 -4.11
CA TYR A 19 -2.69 -6.46 -3.36
C TYR A 19 -3.67 -5.75 -2.42
N ALA A 20 -3.19 -4.76 -1.66
CA ALA A 20 -4.02 -4.03 -0.71
C ALA A 20 -5.16 -3.25 -1.40
N ILE A 21 -4.95 -2.72 -2.61
CA ILE A 21 -6.02 -2.11 -3.42
C ILE A 21 -7.09 -3.13 -3.77
N ALA A 22 -6.70 -4.32 -4.25
CA ALA A 22 -7.64 -5.39 -4.57
C ALA A 22 -8.42 -5.86 -3.33
N ASP A 23 -7.73 -5.96 -2.18
CA ASP A 23 -8.32 -6.32 -0.90
C ASP A 23 -9.31 -5.27 -0.37
N ILE A 24 -9.05 -3.97 -0.58
CA ILE A 24 -10.02 -2.90 -0.27
C ILE A 24 -11.28 -3.06 -1.11
N ILE A 25 -11.14 -3.26 -2.43
CA ILE A 25 -12.30 -3.43 -3.32
C ILE A 25 -13.10 -4.68 -2.92
N GLY A 26 -12.41 -5.79 -2.66
CA GLY A 26 -13.04 -7.02 -2.16
C GLY A 26 -13.77 -6.81 -0.84
N SER A 27 -13.15 -6.09 0.10
CA SER A 27 -13.77 -5.79 1.40
C SER A 27 -15.02 -4.91 1.25
N ILE A 28 -14.96 -3.88 0.41
CA ILE A 28 -16.13 -3.03 0.11
C ILE A 28 -17.24 -3.86 -0.53
N TYR A 29 -16.91 -4.72 -1.50
CA TYR A 29 -17.88 -5.60 -2.15
C TYR A 29 -18.55 -6.55 -1.17
N LEU A 30 -17.76 -7.20 -0.30
CA LEU A 30 -18.27 -8.15 0.69
C LEU A 30 -19.17 -7.45 1.71
N VAL A 31 -18.76 -6.30 2.24
CA VAL A 31 -19.57 -5.53 3.18
C VAL A 31 -20.85 -5.05 2.50
N ALA A 32 -20.77 -4.51 1.29
CA ALA A 32 -21.96 -4.04 0.56
C ALA A 32 -22.94 -5.17 0.19
N ARG A 33 -22.45 -6.41 0.02
CA ARG A 33 -23.25 -7.55 -0.42
C ARG A 33 -23.81 -8.39 0.72
N TYR A 34 -23.05 -8.56 1.80
CA TYR A 34 -23.32 -9.55 2.84
C TYR A 34 -23.44 -8.95 4.25
N GLU A 35 -23.01 -7.70 4.46
CA GLU A 35 -23.06 -7.04 5.77
C GLU A 35 -23.72 -5.66 5.68
N GLU A 36 -23.79 -4.95 6.80
CA GLU A 36 -24.12 -3.52 6.81
C GLU A 36 -22.85 -2.68 7.06
N PHE A 37 -22.87 -1.44 6.57
CA PHE A 37 -21.82 -0.45 6.85
C PHE A 37 -21.93 0.06 8.29
N THR A 38 -21.57 -0.79 9.25
CA THR A 38 -21.42 -0.45 10.65
C THR A 38 -20.14 0.33 10.91
N LEU A 39 -20.02 0.92 12.10
CA LEU A 39 -18.79 1.62 12.51
C LEU A 39 -17.56 0.70 12.45
N SER A 40 -17.74 -0.59 12.75
CA SER A 40 -16.67 -1.59 12.74
C SER A 40 -16.23 -1.96 11.33
N SER A 41 -17.16 -2.27 10.42
CA SER A 41 -16.83 -2.66 9.04
C SER A 41 -16.25 -1.49 8.25
N SER A 42 -16.80 -0.27 8.44
CA SER A 42 -16.23 0.95 7.88
C SER A 42 -14.85 1.28 8.44
N GLY A 43 -14.62 1.07 9.75
CA GLY A 43 -13.32 1.22 10.38
C GLY A 43 -12.25 0.27 9.83
N LEU A 44 -12.61 -0.98 9.55
CA LEU A 44 -11.71 -1.94 8.90
C LEU A 44 -11.32 -1.51 7.49
N ILE A 45 -12.28 -1.08 6.67
CA ILE A 45 -12.02 -0.57 5.32
C ILE A 45 -11.12 0.68 5.38
N ALA A 46 -11.41 1.61 6.29
CA ALA A 46 -10.59 2.81 6.49
C ALA A 46 -9.15 2.45 6.90
N GLY A 47 -8.96 1.45 7.76
CA GLY A 47 -7.65 0.94 8.14
C GLY A 47 -6.86 0.39 6.95
N LYS A 48 -7.53 -0.38 6.06
CA LYS A 48 -6.92 -0.90 4.83
C LYS A 48 -6.51 0.23 3.86
N ILE A 49 -7.35 1.26 3.73
CA ILE A 49 -7.05 2.45 2.92
C ILE A 49 -5.82 3.18 3.48
N LEU A 50 -5.79 3.42 4.80
CA LEU A 50 -4.67 4.09 5.46
C LEU A 50 -3.36 3.29 5.28
N PHE A 51 -3.40 1.98 5.47
CA PHE A 51 -2.26 1.10 5.25
C PHE A 51 -1.72 1.20 3.82
N THR A 52 -2.62 1.15 2.83
CA THR A 52 -2.26 1.27 1.41
C THR A 52 -1.61 2.62 1.11
N ALA A 53 -2.15 3.71 1.66
CA ALA A 53 -1.58 5.06 1.49
C ALA A 53 -0.16 5.16 2.07
N VAL A 54 0.07 4.56 3.24
CA VAL A 54 1.40 4.50 3.87
C VAL A 54 2.37 3.70 2.99
N CYS A 55 1.98 2.53 2.49
CA CYS A 55 2.83 1.74 1.59
C CYS A 55 3.21 2.52 0.32
N LEU A 56 2.26 3.18 -0.33
CA LEU A 56 2.51 4.01 -1.50
C LEU A 56 3.43 5.20 -1.20
N ALA A 57 3.27 5.85 -0.04
CA ALA A 57 4.15 6.92 0.40
C ALA A 57 5.60 6.42 0.56
N PHE A 58 5.79 5.25 1.17
CA PHE A 58 7.11 4.63 1.28
C PHE A 58 7.72 4.28 -0.07
N VAL A 59 6.94 3.72 -1.01
CA VAL A 59 7.39 3.48 -2.39
C VAL A 59 7.88 4.78 -3.01
N PHE A 60 7.10 5.86 -2.91
CA PHE A 60 7.46 7.14 -3.49
C PHE A 60 8.75 7.71 -2.88
N ILE A 61 8.91 7.62 -1.55
CA ILE A 61 10.13 8.04 -0.85
C ILE A 61 11.34 7.23 -1.33
N LEU A 62 11.23 5.91 -1.41
CA LEU A 62 12.31 5.03 -1.84
C LEU A 62 12.71 5.30 -3.29
N ILE A 63 11.75 5.50 -4.19
CA ILE A 63 12.01 5.89 -5.58
C ILE A 63 12.72 7.25 -5.65
N LYS A 64 12.26 8.23 -4.87
CA LYS A 64 12.89 9.56 -4.81
C LYS A 64 14.34 9.48 -4.35
N ILE A 65 14.62 8.67 -3.33
CA ILE A 65 15.99 8.41 -2.83
C ILE A 65 16.82 7.72 -3.92
N ALA A 66 16.28 6.68 -4.56
CA ALA A 66 16.99 5.92 -5.60
C ALA A 66 17.32 6.77 -6.85
N ARG A 67 16.47 7.75 -7.18
CA ARG A 67 16.65 8.65 -8.33
C ARG A 67 17.56 9.85 -8.05
N ARG A 68 17.80 10.22 -6.78
CA ARG A 68 18.80 11.25 -6.46
C ARG A 68 20.17 10.71 -6.85
N LYS A 69 20.83 11.31 -7.86
CA LYS A 69 22.21 10.97 -8.22
C LYS A 69 23.06 11.03 -6.95
N PRO A 70 23.95 10.05 -6.68
CA PRO A 70 24.97 10.26 -5.68
C PRO A 70 25.73 11.51 -6.08
N VAL A 71 25.74 12.52 -5.21
CA VAL A 71 26.67 13.65 -5.32
C VAL A 71 28.04 13.01 -5.13
N ASN A 72 28.73 12.81 -6.25
CA ASN A 72 30.13 12.43 -6.29
C ASN A 72 30.93 13.69 -6.54
#